data_AF-D3P160-F1
#
_entry.id   AF-D3P160-F1
#
_cell.length_a   1.000
_cell.length_b   1.000
_cell.length_c   1.000
_cell.angle_alpha   90.00
_cell.angle_beta   90.00
_cell.angle_gamma   90.00
#
_symmetry.space_group_name_H-M   'P 1'
#
loop_
_entity.id
_entity.type
_entity.pdbx_description
1 polymer ?
#
loop_
_entity_poly.entity_id
_entity_poly.type
_entity_poly.pdbx_seq_one_letter_code
_entity_poly.pdbx_strand_id
1 'polypeptide(L)'
;MGRFIDGYVFVLKVMIVACLAGMLVLVFGNVVLRYGFNSGITVSEELSRLLFVWMTFMGAVVALHRHGHLGMDTMVALLPRAGRLVCFCVSHLLMIYATGLLLGGSWDQTLINLSVAAPATGLSMGFFYGAGVLFGVLALVILAVNLVRALAGRLGDDELIMVTESEETIDAPHTASGRPA
;
A
#
# COMPACT_ATOMS: atom_id res chain seq x y z
N MET A 1 -3.20 9.86 -19.00
CA MET A 1 -3.37 8.84 -17.94
C MET A 1 -2.78 9.26 -16.59
N GLY A 2 -1.59 9.88 -16.53
CA GLY A 2 -0.92 10.24 -15.26
C GLY A 2 -1.78 11.01 -14.26
N ARG A 3 -2.42 12.11 -14.69
CA ARG A 3 -3.22 12.98 -13.79
C ARG A 3 -4.36 12.27 -13.04
N PHE A 4 -4.99 11.26 -13.65
CA PHE A 4 -6.07 10.49 -12.99
C PHE A 4 -5.51 9.53 -11.95
N ILE A 5 -4.38 8.91 -12.25
CA ILE A 5 -3.70 7.97 -11.37
C ILE A 5 -3.11 8.73 -10.17
N ASP A 6 -2.51 9.89 -10.41
CA ASP A 6 -1.98 10.77 -9.36
C ASP A 6 -3.09 11.25 -8.42
N GLY A 7 -4.25 11.62 -8.99
CA GLY A 7 -5.43 11.99 -8.21
C GLY A 7 -5.95 10.84 -7.34
N TYR A 8 -6.02 9.63 -7.89
CA TYR A 8 -6.42 8.44 -7.14
C TYR A 8 -5.45 8.12 -5.98
N VAL A 9 -4.15 8.16 -6.23
CA VAL A 9 -3.11 7.97 -5.19
C VAL A 9 -3.17 9.07 -4.14
N PHE A 10 -3.48 10.30 -4.53
CA PHE A 10 -3.67 11.40 -3.58
C PHE A 10 -4.87 11.13 -2.65
N VAL A 11 -6.01 10.69 -3.20
CA VAL A 11 -7.18 10.33 -2.39
C VAL A 11 -6.85 9.20 -1.40
N LEU A 12 -6.19 8.14 -1.85
CA LEU A 12 -5.71 7.07 -0.97
C LEU A 12 -4.83 7.59 0.17
N LYS A 13 -3.87 8.47 -0.14
CA LYS A 13 -2.99 9.08 0.88
C LYS A 13 -3.78 9.90 1.89
N VAL A 14 -4.74 10.70 1.44
CA VAL A 14 -5.62 11.47 2.33
C VAL A 14 -6.42 10.53 3.24
N MET A 15 -6.97 9.45 2.69
CA MET A 15 -7.69 8.44 3.48
C MET A 15 -6.79 7.75 4.51
N ILE A 16 -5.55 7.39 4.14
CA ILE A 16 -4.55 6.81 5.06
C ILE A 16 -4.27 7.76 6.22
N VAL A 17 -4.01 9.04 5.94
CA VAL A 17 -3.76 10.06 6.98
C VAL A 17 -4.99 10.25 7.86
N ALA A 18 -6.20 10.26 7.29
CA ALA A 18 -7.44 10.35 8.04
C ALA A 18 -7.65 9.14 8.97
N CYS A 19 -7.40 7.92 8.49
CA CYS A 19 -7.45 6.70 9.31
C CYS A 19 -6.42 6.76 10.45
N LEU A 20 -5.20 7.24 10.18
CA LEU A 20 -4.15 7.37 11.19
C LEU A 20 -4.51 8.39 12.26
N ALA A 21 -4.97 9.57 11.85
CA ALA A 21 -5.43 10.61 12.77
C ALA A 21 -6.63 10.13 13.60
N GLY A 22 -7.60 9.47 12.98
CA GLY A 22 -8.75 8.89 13.67
C GLY A 22 -8.34 7.83 14.70
N MET A 23 -7.43 6.93 14.33
CA MET A 23 -6.88 5.91 15.23
C MET A 23 -6.16 6.55 16.43
N LEU A 24 -5.33 7.58 16.18
CA LEU A 24 -4.63 8.32 17.22
C LEU A 24 -5.63 8.96 18.20
N VAL A 25 -6.64 9.66 17.69
CA VAL A 25 -7.65 10.34 18.53
C VAL A 25 -8.46 9.32 19.34
N LEU A 26 -8.85 8.19 18.75
CA LEU A 26 -9.59 7.14 19.46
C LEU A 26 -8.76 6.55 20.60
N VAL A 27 -7.55 6.06 20.30
CA VAL A 27 -6.70 5.39 21.28
C VAL A 27 -6.25 6.37 22.37
N PHE A 28 -5.76 7.55 21.97
CA PHE A 28 -5.32 8.57 22.92
C PHE A 28 -6.49 9.12 23.75
N GLY A 29 -7.62 9.41 23.10
CA GLY A 29 -8.83 9.87 23.77
C GLY A 29 -9.32 8.85 24.79
N ASN A 30 -9.31 7.56 24.46
CA ASN A 30 -9.68 6.49 25.39
C ASN A 30 -8.73 6.41 26.61
N VAL A 31 -7.42 6.63 26.42
CA VAL A 31 -6.45 6.72 27.52
C VAL A 31 -6.77 7.91 28.43
N VAL A 32 -6.96 9.10 27.87
CA VAL A 32 -7.28 10.32 28.65
C VAL A 32 -8.59 10.14 29.41
N LEU A 33 -9.62 9.58 28.80
CA LEU A 33 -10.90 9.35 29.45
C LEU A 33 -10.77 8.37 30.62
N ARG A 34 -10.03 7.28 30.39
CA ARG A 34 -9.89 6.21 31.39
C ARG A 34 -9.10 6.68 32.61
N TYR A 35 -8.00 7.39 32.41
CA TYR A 35 -7.15 7.83 33.51
C TYR A 35 -7.57 9.18 34.11
N GLY A 36 -8.16 10.08 33.31
CA GLY A 36 -8.58 11.41 33.75
C GLY A 36 -10.01 11.49 34.28
N PHE A 37 -10.93 10.69 33.72
CA PHE A 37 -12.36 10.74 34.05
C PHE A 37 -12.91 9.41 34.59
N ASN A 38 -12.06 8.40 34.77
CA ASN A 38 -12.43 7.06 35.21
C ASN A 38 -13.55 6.42 34.36
N SER A 39 -13.64 6.81 33.08
CA SER A 39 -14.65 6.37 32.10
C SER A 39 -13.95 5.99 30.79
N GLY A 40 -14.45 5.01 30.04
CA GLY A 40 -13.76 4.49 28.85
C GLY A 40 -14.66 4.31 27.64
N ILE A 41 -14.08 4.35 26.45
CA ILE A 41 -14.73 4.03 25.19
C ILE A 41 -14.42 2.56 24.87
N THR A 42 -15.34 1.65 25.21
CA THR A 42 -15.19 0.19 24.98
C THR A 42 -14.97 -0.16 23.51
N VAL A 43 -15.55 0.64 22.62
CA VAL A 43 -15.49 0.52 21.16
C VAL A 43 -14.14 0.98 20.56
N SER A 44 -13.35 1.75 21.31
CA SER A 44 -12.13 2.39 20.78
C SER A 44 -11.10 1.37 20.27
N GLU A 45 -10.97 0.22 20.92
CA GLU A 45 -10.00 -0.79 20.52
C GLU A 45 -10.40 -1.42 19.18
N GLU A 46 -11.66 -1.82 19.02
CA GLU A 46 -12.17 -2.44 17.78
C GLU A 46 -12.10 -1.47 16.59
N LEU A 47 -12.55 -0.22 16.77
CA LEU A 47 -12.49 0.78 15.69
C LEU A 47 -11.05 1.12 15.30
N SER A 48 -10.14 1.22 16.27
CA SER A 48 -8.73 1.49 15.98
C SER A 48 -8.12 0.37 15.13
N ARG A 49 -8.46 -0.89 15.43
CA ARG A 49 -8.03 -2.07 14.67
C ARG A 49 -8.62 -2.06 13.26
N LEU A 50 -9.88 -1.68 13.12
CA LEU A 50 -10.52 -1.55 11.82
C LEU A 50 -9.82 -0.50 10.96
N LEU A 51 -9.63 0.72 11.49
CA LEU A 51 -8.93 1.79 10.80
C LEU A 51 -7.51 1.39 10.41
N PHE A 52 -6.81 0.65 11.28
CA PHE A 52 -5.46 0.15 11.00
C PHE A 52 -5.43 -0.82 9.81
N VAL A 53 -6.36 -1.78 9.74
CA VAL A 53 -6.44 -2.73 8.63
C VAL A 53 -6.70 -2.00 7.31
N TRP A 54 -7.66 -1.08 7.30
CA TRP A 54 -7.98 -0.28 6.12
C TRP A 54 -6.79 0.59 5.67
N MET A 55 -6.11 1.25 6.62
CA MET A 55 -4.91 2.03 6.37
C MET A 55 -3.79 1.18 5.75
N THR A 56 -3.56 -0.02 6.28
CA THR A 56 -2.50 -0.93 5.84
C THR A 56 -2.73 -1.38 4.39
N PHE A 57 -3.95 -1.80 4.06
CA PHE A 57 -4.28 -2.22 2.70
C PHE A 57 -4.25 -1.07 1.70
N MET A 58 -4.77 0.11 2.05
CA MET A 58 -4.62 1.30 1.20
C MET A 58 -3.14 1.68 1.00
N GLY A 59 -2.33 1.61 2.06
CA GLY A 59 -0.90 1.85 2.00
C GLY A 59 -0.18 0.86 1.09
N ALA A 60 -0.56 -0.41 1.13
CA ALA A 60 -0.04 -1.45 0.24
C ALA A 60 -0.37 -1.17 -1.23
N VAL A 61 -1.57 -0.67 -1.55
CA VAL A 61 -1.90 -0.24 -2.93
C VAL A 61 -1.00 0.91 -3.39
N VAL A 62 -0.76 1.90 -2.53
CA VAL A 62 0.13 3.04 -2.85
C VAL A 62 1.58 2.58 -3.04
N ALA A 63 2.05 1.64 -2.21
CA ALA A 63 3.39 1.07 -2.33
C ALA A 63 3.55 0.27 -3.63
N LEU A 64 2.54 -0.55 -3.98
CA LEU A 64 2.51 -1.31 -5.22
C LEU A 64 2.54 -0.40 -6.45
N HIS A 65 1.79 0.71 -6.41
CA HIS A 65 1.79 1.72 -7.47
C HIS A 65 3.16 2.37 -7.67
N ARG A 66 3.96 2.51 -6.60
CA ARG A 66 5.31 3.08 -6.65
C ARG A 66 6.39 2.05 -7.05
N HIS A 67 5.99 0.92 -7.64
CA HIS A 67 6.89 -0.13 -8.16
C HIS A 67 7.93 -0.64 -7.14
N GLY A 68 7.53 -0.84 -5.89
CA GLY A 68 8.42 -1.27 -4.80
C GLY A 68 8.90 -2.73 -4.83
N HIS A 69 9.22 -3.31 -5.99
CA HIS A 69 9.90 -4.64 -6.08
C HIS A 69 11.42 -4.52 -5.91
N LEU A 70 11.82 -3.73 -4.90
CA LEU A 70 13.19 -3.39 -4.51
C LEU A 70 14.19 -4.56 -4.54
N GLY A 71 13.73 -5.80 -4.33
CA GLY A 71 14.59 -6.98 -4.23
C GLY A 71 15.03 -7.59 -5.56
N MET A 72 14.38 -7.30 -6.69
CA MET A 72 14.70 -7.97 -7.96
C MET A 72 15.47 -7.07 -8.94
N ASP A 73 15.33 -5.76 -8.81
CA ASP A 73 15.86 -4.79 -9.78
C ASP A 73 17.40 -4.83 -9.87
N THR A 74 18.10 -5.05 -8.76
CA THR A 74 19.58 -5.12 -8.74
C THR A 74 20.13 -6.38 -9.42
N MET A 75 19.50 -7.54 -9.22
CA MET A 75 19.89 -8.79 -9.89
C MET A 75 19.52 -8.76 -11.37
N VAL A 76 18.36 -8.17 -11.72
CA VAL A 76 17.86 -8.09 -13.09
C VAL A 76 18.56 -7.02 -13.92
N ALA A 77 19.17 -6.01 -13.27
CA ALA A 77 20.00 -5.01 -13.93
C ALA A 77 21.20 -5.63 -14.66
N LEU A 78 21.75 -6.75 -14.18
CA LEU A 78 22.88 -7.46 -14.80
C LEU A 78 22.48 -8.28 -16.03
N LEU A 79 21.19 -8.49 -16.30
CA LEU A 79 20.74 -9.31 -17.43
C LEU A 79 20.61 -8.49 -18.73
N PRO A 80 20.83 -9.13 -19.90
CA PRO A 80 20.52 -8.52 -21.20
C PRO A 80 19.01 -8.22 -21.32
N ARG A 81 18.63 -7.25 -22.16
CA ARG A 81 17.25 -6.74 -22.30
C ARG A 81 16.18 -7.84 -22.39
N ALA A 82 16.43 -8.92 -23.13
CA ALA A 82 15.50 -10.03 -23.26
C ALA A 82 15.28 -10.78 -21.93
N GLY A 83 16.34 -11.01 -21.15
CA GLY A 83 16.26 -11.65 -19.84
C GLY A 83 15.52 -10.79 -18.82
N ARG A 84 15.72 -9.47 -18.88
CA ARG A 84 15.01 -8.49 -18.05
C ARG A 84 13.51 -8.50 -18.31
N LEU A 85 13.11 -8.52 -19.58
CA LEU A 85 11.69 -8.57 -19.97
C LEU A 85 11.02 -9.88 -19.52
N VAL A 86 11.68 -11.02 -19.69
CA VAL A 86 11.18 -12.32 -19.23
C VAL A 86 11.00 -12.33 -17.72
N CYS A 87 12.00 -11.85 -16.97
CA CYS A 87 11.94 -11.78 -15.52
C CYS A 87 10.79 -10.87 -15.03
N PHE A 88 10.66 -9.69 -15.63
CA PHE A 88 9.56 -8.77 -15.36
C PHE A 88 8.19 -9.43 -15.59
N CYS A 89 8.00 -10.08 -16.74
CA CYS A 89 6.74 -10.75 -17.08
C CYS A 89 6.42 -11.90 -16.10
N VAL A 90 7.40 -12.74 -15.78
CA VAL A 90 7.22 -13.86 -14.84
C VAL A 90 6.85 -13.33 -13.45
N SER A 91 7.55 -12.31 -12.96
CA SER A 91 7.25 -11.70 -11.65
C SER A 91 5.86 -11.10 -11.62
N HIS A 92 5.46 -10.34 -12.64
CA HIS A 92 4.11 -9.77 -12.72
C HIS A 92 3.04 -10.86 -12.79
N LEU A 93 3.26 -11.94 -13.53
CA LEU A 93 2.32 -13.07 -13.58
C LEU A 93 2.19 -13.76 -12.21
N LEU A 94 3.30 -14.00 -11.52
CA LEU A 94 3.29 -14.57 -10.17
C LEU A 94 2.58 -13.66 -9.17
N MET A 95 2.79 -12.35 -9.28
CA MET A 95 2.10 -11.37 -8.45
C MET A 95 0.60 -11.31 -8.73
N ILE A 96 0.19 -11.34 -10.00
CA ILE A 96 -1.24 -11.39 -10.37
C ILE A 96 -1.87 -12.66 -9.80
N TYR A 97 -1.19 -13.80 -9.90
CA TYR A 97 -1.65 -15.05 -9.32
C TYR A 97 -1.81 -14.98 -7.80
N ALA A 98 -0.77 -14.52 -7.08
CA ALA A 98 -0.81 -14.36 -5.63
C ALA A 98 -1.90 -13.37 -5.19
N THR A 99 -2.04 -12.25 -5.89
CA THR A 99 -3.08 -11.25 -5.63
C THR A 99 -4.47 -11.81 -5.91
N GLY A 100 -4.63 -12.64 -6.94
CA GLY A 100 -5.87 -13.34 -7.25
C GLY A 100 -6.30 -14.32 -6.16
N LEU A 101 -5.34 -15.10 -5.61
CA LEU A 101 -5.59 -15.97 -4.46
C LEU A 101 -6.00 -15.17 -3.23
N LEU A 102 -5.32 -14.06 -2.95
CA LEU A 102 -5.65 -13.16 -1.84
C LEU A 102 -7.05 -12.57 -2.00
N LEU A 103 -7.41 -12.13 -3.22
CA LEU A 103 -8.73 -11.58 -3.52
C LEU A 103 -9.82 -12.63 -3.31
N GLY A 104 -9.62 -13.86 -3.81
CA GLY A 104 -10.56 -14.97 -3.60
C GLY A 104 -10.76 -15.29 -2.11
N GLY A 105 -9.67 -15.46 -1.38
CA GLY A 105 -9.74 -15.72 0.07
C GLY A 105 -10.37 -14.58 0.87
N SER A 106 -10.08 -13.33 0.50
CA SER A 106 -10.67 -12.15 1.14
C SER A 106 -12.16 -12.02 0.82
N TRP A 107 -12.58 -12.39 -0.39
CA TRP A 107 -13.97 -12.38 -0.81
C TRP A 107 -14.80 -13.40 -0.03
N ASP A 108 -14.33 -14.64 0.02
CA ASP A 108 -14.99 -15.71 0.78
C ASP A 108 -15.06 -15.33 2.27
N GLN A 109 -13.97 -14.78 2.81
CA GLN A 109 -13.94 -14.41 4.22
C GLN A 109 -14.84 -13.21 4.53
N THR A 110 -14.99 -12.29 3.58
CA THR A 110 -15.96 -11.20 3.69
C THR A 110 -17.38 -11.76 3.75
N LEU A 111 -17.75 -12.64 2.82
CA LEU A 111 -19.09 -13.23 2.75
C LEU A 111 -19.46 -14.03 4.00
N ILE A 112 -18.54 -14.86 4.50
CA ILE A 112 -18.75 -15.66 5.72
C ILE A 112 -18.96 -14.76 6.94
N ASN A 113 -18.23 -13.65 7.03
CA ASN A 113 -18.27 -12.75 8.18
C ASN A 113 -19.31 -11.63 8.06
N LEU A 114 -20.12 -11.59 6.99
CA LEU A 114 -21.17 -10.57 6.85
C LEU A 114 -22.21 -10.66 7.98
N SER A 115 -22.56 -11.87 8.41
CA SER A 115 -23.52 -12.13 9.47
C SER A 115 -22.91 -12.12 10.88
N VAL A 116 -21.59 -11.97 11.00
CA VAL A 116 -20.88 -11.96 12.28
C VAL A 116 -20.68 -10.52 12.73
N ALA A 117 -21.32 -10.15 13.83
CA ALA A 117 -21.18 -8.82 14.42
C ALA A 117 -20.00 -8.76 15.40
N ALA A 118 -19.26 -7.66 15.36
CA ALA A 118 -18.18 -7.36 16.27
C ALA A 118 -18.73 -7.18 17.71
N PRO A 119 -18.09 -7.76 18.75
CA PRO A 119 -18.64 -7.79 20.10
C PRO A 119 -18.90 -6.42 20.74
N ALA A 120 -18.02 -5.43 20.54
CA ALA A 120 -18.20 -4.11 21.17
C ALA A 120 -18.98 -3.13 20.28
N THR A 121 -18.75 -3.16 18.98
CA THR A 121 -19.35 -2.21 18.02
C THR A 121 -20.65 -2.68 17.37
N GLY A 122 -20.89 -3.99 17.33
CA GLY A 122 -21.97 -4.58 16.52
C GLY A 122 -21.76 -4.47 15.01
N LEU A 123 -20.62 -3.94 14.55
CA LEU A 123 -20.31 -3.81 13.13
C LEU A 123 -20.06 -5.18 12.51
N SER A 124 -20.50 -5.38 11.26
CA SER A 124 -20.23 -6.60 10.53
C SER A 124 -18.72 -6.80 10.34
N MET A 125 -18.20 -7.96 10.74
CA MET A 125 -16.81 -8.34 10.53
C MET A 125 -16.47 -8.49 9.04
N GLY A 126 -17.47 -8.57 8.15
CA GLY A 126 -17.27 -8.45 6.71
C GLY A 126 -16.58 -7.13 6.31
N PHE A 127 -16.77 -6.04 7.06
CA PHE A 127 -16.09 -4.78 6.78
C PHE A 127 -14.57 -4.81 7.09
N PHE A 128 -14.12 -5.70 7.99
CA PHE A 128 -12.69 -5.95 8.21
C PHE A 128 -12.05 -6.64 7.00
N TYR A 129 -12.68 -7.72 6.52
CA TYR A 129 -12.15 -8.51 5.41
C TYR A 129 -12.34 -7.82 4.05
N GLY A 130 -13.33 -6.93 3.94
CA GLY A 130 -13.57 -6.11 2.75
C GLY A 130 -12.37 -5.21 2.37
N ALA A 131 -11.53 -4.83 3.33
CA ALA A 131 -10.29 -4.11 3.04
C ALA A 131 -9.32 -4.93 2.15
N GLY A 132 -9.27 -6.24 2.36
CA GLY A 132 -8.48 -7.17 1.54
C GLY A 132 -9.05 -7.32 0.13
N VAL A 133 -10.39 -7.32 0.00
CA VAL A 133 -11.07 -7.31 -1.31
C VAL A 133 -10.74 -6.02 -2.07
N LEU A 134 -10.84 -4.86 -1.40
CA LEU A 134 -10.50 -3.57 -1.99
C LEU A 134 -9.05 -3.57 -2.50
N PHE A 135 -8.10 -3.98 -1.66
CA PHE A 135 -6.70 -4.11 -2.06
C PHE A 135 -6.54 -5.05 -3.26
N GLY A 136 -7.12 -6.25 -3.21
CA GLY A 136 -6.99 -7.26 -4.26
C GLY A 136 -7.47 -6.76 -5.61
N VAL A 137 -8.64 -6.10 -5.66
CA VAL A 137 -9.18 -5.51 -6.91
C VAL A 137 -8.24 -4.43 -7.45
N LEU A 138 -7.83 -3.48 -6.61
CA LEU A 138 -7.01 -2.35 -7.03
C LEU A 138 -5.60 -2.79 -7.46
N ALA A 139 -4.99 -3.69 -6.71
CA ALA A 139 -3.69 -4.26 -7.00
C ALA A 139 -3.69 -5.04 -8.31
N LEU A 140 -4.73 -5.84 -8.55
CA LEU A 140 -4.85 -6.64 -9.77
C LEU A 140 -5.04 -5.76 -11.01
N VAL A 141 -5.79 -4.65 -10.90
CA VAL A 141 -5.90 -3.65 -11.98
C VAL A 141 -4.55 -3.00 -12.27
N ILE A 142 -3.80 -2.57 -11.25
CA ILE A 142 -2.47 -1.95 -11.43
C ILE A 142 -1.52 -2.95 -12.11
N LEU A 143 -1.47 -4.19 -11.62
CA LEU A 143 -0.59 -5.23 -12.16
C LEU A 143 -0.95 -5.61 -13.60
N ALA A 144 -2.24 -5.71 -13.92
CA ALA A 144 -2.70 -5.99 -15.28
C ALA A 144 -2.32 -4.85 -16.24
N VAL A 145 -2.51 -3.59 -15.84
CA VAL A 145 -2.11 -2.42 -16.65
C VAL A 145 -0.60 -2.41 -16.87
N ASN A 146 0.20 -2.69 -15.85
CA ASN A 146 1.65 -2.74 -15.96
C ASN A 146 2.11 -3.87 -16.89
N LEU A 147 1.51 -5.05 -16.79
CA LEU A 147 1.81 -6.19 -17.66
C LEU A 147 1.45 -5.88 -19.13
N VAL A 148 0.30 -5.25 -19.39
CA VAL A 148 -0.09 -4.85 -20.75
C VAL A 148 0.86 -3.79 -21.32
N ARG A 149 1.29 -2.82 -20.51
CA ARG A 149 2.29 -1.82 -20.94
C ARG A 149 3.64 -2.45 -21.26
N ALA A 150 4.05 -3.46 -20.49
CA ALA A 150 5.26 -4.23 -20.74
C ALA A 150 5.21 -5.00 -22.06
N LEU A 151 4.11 -5.72 -22.29
CA LEU A 151 3.90 -6.48 -23.52
C LEU A 151 3.74 -5.59 -24.75
N ALA A 152 3.20 -4.37 -24.59
CA ALA A 152 3.07 -3.39 -25.66
C ALA A 152 4.41 -2.73 -26.06
N GLY A 153 5.52 -3.09 -25.43
CA GLY A 153 6.85 -2.52 -25.72
C GLY A 153 6.95 -1.02 -25.41
N ARG A 154 6.05 -0.49 -24.57
CA ARG A 154 6.00 0.93 -24.20
C ARG A 154 6.74 1.24 -22.89
N LEU A 155 7.42 0.26 -22.31
CA LEU A 155 8.32 0.48 -21.18
C LEU A 155 9.66 0.97 -21.72
N GLY A 156 10.03 2.21 -21.40
CA GLY A 156 11.39 2.70 -21.61
C GLY A 156 12.34 1.99 -20.65
N ASP A 157 13.59 1.76 -21.07
CA ASP A 157 14.62 1.07 -20.25
C ASP A 157 14.82 1.69 -18.85
N ASP A 158 14.48 2.98 -18.70
CA ASP A 158 14.52 3.75 -17.44
C ASP A 158 13.44 3.32 -16.44
N GLU A 159 12.27 2.83 -16.90
CA GLU A 159 11.18 2.36 -16.02
C GLU A 159 11.42 0.92 -15.52
N LEU A 160 12.40 0.20 -16.11
CA LEU A 160 12.84 -1.13 -15.68
C LEU A 160 13.94 -1.09 -14.59
N ILE A 161 14.45 0.09 -14.24
CA ILE A 161 15.41 0.32 -13.16
C ILE A 161 15.12 1.69 -12.53
N MET A 162 13.94 1.88 -11.94
CA MET A 162 13.65 3.12 -11.22
C MET A 162 13.29 2.79 -9.78
N VAL A 163 14.34 2.68 -8.98
CA VAL A 163 14.28 3.02 -7.56
C VAL A 163 15.17 4.25 -7.38
N THR A 164 14.53 5.41 -7.28
CA THR A 164 15.11 6.55 -6.57
C THR A 164 15.23 6.13 -5.12
N GLU A 165 16.44 5.79 -4.68
CA GLU A 165 16.77 5.76 -3.26
C GLU A 165 16.41 7.13 -2.68
N SER A 166 15.30 7.19 -1.93
CA SER A 166 14.89 8.41 -1.23
C SER A 166 15.75 8.67 0.02
N GLU A 167 16.86 7.95 0.19
CA GLU A 167 17.81 8.12 1.30
C GLU A 167 19.01 9.02 0.95
N GLU A 168 19.29 9.29 -0.34
CA GLU A 168 20.44 10.13 -0.74
C GLU A 168 20.04 11.60 -0.97
N THR A 169 19.47 12.26 0.04
CA THR A 169 19.35 13.74 0.01
C THR A 169 19.66 14.41 1.33
N ILE A 170 20.25 13.69 2.31
CA ILE A 170 20.61 14.24 3.62
C ILE A 170 22.13 14.42 3.80
N ASP A 171 22.99 13.83 2.97
CA ASP A 171 24.46 13.94 3.15
C ASP A 171 25.19 14.51 1.92
N ALA A 172 24.85 15.74 1.54
CA ALA A 172 25.79 16.55 0.77
C ALA A 172 26.73 17.26 1.77
N PRO A 173 28.05 16.95 1.80
CA PRO A 173 28.96 17.71 2.62
C PRO A 173 29.00 19.15 2.12
N HIS A 174 28.74 20.09 3.02
CA HIS A 174 29.03 21.50 2.85
C HIS A 174 30.54 21.69 2.56
N THR A 175 30.95 21.56 1.30
CA THR A 175 32.22 22.09 0.83
C THR A 175 32.01 23.58 0.51
N ALA A 176 31.91 24.36 1.59
CA ALA A 176 32.00 25.81 1.50
C ALA A 176 33.45 26.20 1.14
N SER A 177 33.64 26.54 -0.14
CA SER A 177 34.40 27.69 -0.62
C SER A 177 35.51 28.22 0.30
N GLY A 178 36.74 27.78 0.07
CA GLY A 178 37.96 28.52 0.43
C GLY A 178 38.57 29.12 -0.84
N ARG A 179 38.45 30.45 -1.00
CA ARG A 179 38.97 31.25 -2.12
C ARG A 179 40.50 31.13 -2.29
N PRO A 180 41.04 31.22 -3.52
CA PRO A 180 42.45 31.53 -3.73
C PRO A 180 42.69 33.05 -3.51
N ALA A 181 43.76 33.37 -2.77
CA ALA A 181 44.39 34.69 -2.72
C ALA A 181 45.86 34.53 -3.10
#